data_AF-A0A2N2N4H1-F1
#
_entry.id   AF-A0A2N2N4H1-F1
#
_cell.length_a   1.000
_cell.length_b   1.000
_cell.length_c   1.000
_cell.angle_alpha   90.00
_cell.angle_beta   90.00
_cell.angle_gamma   90.00
#
_symmetry.space_group_name_H-M   'P 1'
#
loop_
_entity.id
_entity.type
_entity.pdbx_description
1 polymer ?
#
loop_
_entity_poly.entity_id
_entity_poly.type
_entity_poly.pdbx_seq_one_letter_code
_entity_poly.pdbx_strand_id
1 'polypeptide(L)'
;MTIQLGAPAPDFTLPSQLGKKITLSDLRGKNVVLAFYPLAWTPVCTLQIPLYEAEMEKFVALDTQILSISVDSADCLRAWAESLGGIHYPMLSDFWPHGAVAELYGVLQADGRSERALFIIDKQGIVRYIDIHDIHDQPSNVVLREAIRQIDPEVRNRPELQDPKPAALPHGGIVMYCNSWCPDCKRARKWLSDNHLAFTEVDITTTPGAAQQVEKWANGNRTTPTFDIDGTIVVDYDLPRLKEVLKI
;
A
#
# COMPACT_ATOMS: atom_id res chain seq x y z
N MET A 1 18.80 19.52 -1.32
CA MET A 1 18.13 20.78 -0.89
C MET A 1 16.95 20.36 -0.02
N THR A 2 16.69 20.98 1.12
CA THR A 2 15.56 20.55 1.99
C THR A 2 14.30 21.31 1.61
N ILE A 3 13.22 20.59 1.29
CA ILE A 3 11.91 21.19 0.98
C ILE A 3 11.34 21.85 2.24
N GLN A 4 10.80 23.07 2.07
CA GLN A 4 10.20 23.82 3.16
C GLN A 4 8.67 23.79 3.06
N LEU A 5 8.01 23.64 4.20
CA LEU A 5 6.57 23.83 4.31
C LEU A 5 6.19 25.24 3.84
N GLY A 6 5.15 25.33 3.01
CA GLY A 6 4.67 26.57 2.43
C GLY A 6 5.39 27.01 1.15
N ALA A 7 6.44 26.32 0.72
CA ALA A 7 7.10 26.60 -0.55
C ALA A 7 6.41 25.89 -1.74
N PRO A 8 6.53 26.42 -2.98
CA PRO A 8 6.15 25.68 -4.18
C PRO A 8 6.89 24.35 -4.27
N ALA A 9 6.15 23.28 -4.56
CA ALA A 9 6.73 21.96 -4.78
C ALA A 9 7.59 21.99 -6.06
N PRO A 10 8.86 21.51 -6.03
CA PRO A 10 9.67 21.43 -7.23
C PRO A 10 9.02 20.55 -8.29
N ASP A 11 8.95 21.08 -9.51
CA ASP A 11 8.31 20.37 -10.62
C ASP A 11 9.21 19.25 -11.14
N PHE A 12 8.58 18.21 -11.69
CA PHE A 12 9.27 17.08 -12.31
C PHE A 12 8.38 16.44 -13.36
N THR A 13 8.99 15.70 -14.28
CA THR A 13 8.28 14.78 -15.18
C THR A 13 8.93 13.39 -15.08
N LEU A 14 8.17 12.40 -14.60
CA LEU A 14 8.65 11.01 -14.46
C LEU A 14 7.80 10.02 -15.26
N PRO A 15 8.41 8.96 -15.82
CA PRO A 15 7.66 7.84 -16.38
C PRO A 15 6.97 7.03 -15.26
N SER A 16 5.77 6.55 -15.55
CA SER A 16 5.03 5.62 -14.70
C SER A 16 5.08 4.19 -15.25
N GLN A 17 4.81 3.22 -14.37
CA GLN A 17 4.63 1.81 -14.74
C GLN A 17 3.54 1.59 -15.81
N LEU A 18 2.56 2.49 -15.87
CA LEU A 18 1.45 2.49 -16.84
C LEU A 18 1.85 2.97 -18.25
N GLY A 19 3.14 3.23 -18.49
CA GLY A 19 3.64 3.69 -19.80
C GLY A 19 3.35 5.16 -20.11
N LYS A 20 2.84 5.93 -19.14
CA LYS A 20 2.60 7.38 -19.25
C LYS A 20 3.66 8.16 -18.48
N LYS A 21 3.99 9.36 -18.95
CA LYS A 21 4.74 10.34 -18.15
C LYS A 21 3.77 11.21 -17.37
N ILE A 22 4.12 11.53 -16.13
CA ILE A 22 3.36 12.42 -15.26
C ILE A 22 4.23 13.64 -14.95
N THR A 23 3.71 14.83 -15.20
CA THR A 23 4.31 16.08 -14.74
C THR A 23 3.54 16.58 -13.52
N LEU A 24 4.23 17.00 -12.47
CA LEU A 24 3.56 17.43 -11.23
C LEU A 24 2.71 18.69 -11.44
N SER A 25 3.18 19.65 -12.23
CA SER A 25 2.42 20.87 -12.55
C SER A 25 1.15 20.62 -13.38
N ASP A 26 1.04 19.50 -14.10
CA ASP A 26 -0.18 19.12 -14.83
C ASP A 26 -1.32 18.70 -13.87
N LEU A 27 -1.01 18.43 -12.60
CA LEU A 27 -1.98 17.98 -11.58
C LEU A 27 -2.57 19.13 -10.74
N ARG A 28 -2.27 20.39 -11.08
CA ARG A 28 -2.86 21.55 -10.40
C ARG A 28 -4.40 21.50 -10.44
N GLY A 29 -5.03 21.99 -9.38
CA GLY A 29 -6.46 21.84 -9.15
C GLY A 29 -6.85 20.58 -8.36
N LYS A 30 -5.92 19.66 -8.11
CA LYS A 30 -6.05 18.52 -7.19
C LYS A 30 -5.01 18.59 -6.09
N ASN A 31 -5.33 18.02 -4.93
CA ASN A 31 -4.28 17.71 -3.95
C ASN A 31 -3.42 16.57 -4.50
N VAL A 32 -2.13 16.56 -4.19
CA VAL A 32 -1.22 15.50 -4.62
C VAL A 32 -0.47 14.98 -3.40
N VAL A 33 -0.49 13.66 -3.21
CA VAL A 33 0.42 12.99 -2.28
C VAL A 33 1.58 12.42 -3.07
N LEU A 34 2.79 12.81 -2.72
CA LEU A 34 4.01 12.13 -3.17
C LEU A 34 4.44 11.16 -2.07
N ALA A 35 4.40 9.86 -2.38
CA ALA A 35 4.84 8.81 -1.47
C ALA A 35 6.15 8.20 -1.98
N PHE A 36 7.27 8.70 -1.48
CA PHE A 36 8.58 8.10 -1.69
C PHE A 36 8.69 6.83 -0.86
N TYR A 37 9.20 5.76 -1.47
CA TYR A 37 9.46 4.50 -0.80
C TYR A 37 10.82 3.94 -1.23
N PRO A 38 11.56 3.27 -0.31
CA PRO A 38 12.96 2.94 -0.55
C PRO A 38 13.21 2.14 -1.82
N LEU A 39 12.56 0.98 -1.95
CA LEU A 39 12.70 0.06 -3.10
C LEU A 39 11.46 -0.81 -3.24
N ALA A 40 11.12 -1.14 -4.49
CA ALA A 40 10.23 -2.24 -4.84
C ALA A 40 10.76 -3.58 -4.27
N TRP A 41 9.87 -4.57 -4.14
CA TRP A 41 10.21 -5.93 -3.66
C TRP A 41 10.78 -6.01 -2.22
N THR A 42 10.60 -4.97 -1.40
CA THR A 42 10.98 -4.98 0.02
C THR A 42 9.76 -5.19 0.93
N PRO A 43 9.92 -5.77 2.15
CA PRO A 43 8.78 -6.20 2.98
C PRO A 43 7.79 -5.08 3.31
N VAL A 44 8.27 -3.95 3.84
CA VAL A 44 7.40 -2.84 4.26
C VAL A 44 6.72 -2.17 3.06
N CYS A 45 7.43 -2.01 1.93
CA CYS A 45 6.84 -1.44 0.72
C CYS A 45 5.76 -2.35 0.10
N THR A 46 5.93 -3.67 0.22
CA THR A 46 4.94 -4.68 -0.19
C THR A 46 3.65 -4.58 0.62
N LEU A 47 3.72 -4.10 1.86
CA LEU A 47 2.53 -3.81 2.68
C LEU A 47 1.93 -2.44 2.33
N GLN A 48 2.74 -1.41 2.10
CA GLN A 48 2.25 -0.03 1.93
C GLN A 48 1.59 0.23 0.57
N ILE A 49 2.21 -0.17 -0.55
CA ILE A 49 1.77 0.21 -1.90
C ILE A 49 0.34 -0.31 -2.21
N PRO A 50 -0.02 -1.57 -1.94
CA PRO A 50 -1.39 -2.04 -2.16
C PRO A 50 -2.45 -1.33 -1.31
N LEU A 51 -2.09 -0.71 -0.18
CA LEU A 51 -3.06 -0.01 0.66
C LEU A 51 -3.52 1.30 0.04
N TYR A 52 -2.68 1.98 -0.74
CA TYR A 52 -3.12 3.13 -1.50
C TYR A 52 -4.12 2.73 -2.59
N GLU A 53 -3.88 1.62 -3.28
CA GLU A 53 -4.82 1.07 -4.26
C GLU A 53 -6.16 0.71 -3.60
N ALA A 54 -6.12 -0.03 -2.49
CA ALA A 54 -7.31 -0.46 -1.77
C ALA A 54 -8.15 0.71 -1.21
N GLU A 55 -7.51 1.84 -0.88
CA GLU A 55 -8.18 3.02 -0.35
C GLU A 55 -8.29 4.17 -1.37
N MET A 56 -8.05 3.90 -2.65
CA MET A 56 -7.99 4.94 -3.69
C MET A 56 -9.27 5.77 -3.75
N GLU A 57 -10.44 5.15 -3.60
CA GLU A 57 -11.73 5.87 -3.57
C GLU A 57 -11.80 6.90 -2.45
N LYS A 58 -11.20 6.62 -1.28
CA LYS A 58 -11.15 7.56 -0.15
C LYS A 58 -10.30 8.78 -0.50
N PHE A 59 -9.19 8.60 -1.21
CA PHE A 59 -8.36 9.72 -1.68
C PHE A 59 -9.04 10.51 -2.81
N VAL A 60 -9.71 9.83 -3.75
CA VAL A 60 -10.50 10.48 -4.80
C VAL A 60 -11.63 11.34 -4.21
N ALA A 61 -12.31 10.86 -3.16
CA ALA A 61 -13.33 11.64 -2.45
C ALA A 61 -12.79 12.94 -1.81
N LEU A 62 -11.47 13.00 -1.57
CA LEU A 62 -10.74 14.17 -1.08
C LEU A 62 -10.02 14.94 -2.19
N ASP A 63 -10.47 14.83 -3.45
CA ASP A 63 -9.85 15.46 -4.63
C ASP A 63 -8.33 15.24 -4.70
N THR A 64 -7.86 14.06 -4.27
CA THR A 64 -6.43 13.79 -4.10
C THR A 64 -5.92 12.75 -5.10
N GLN A 65 -4.79 13.03 -5.74
CA GLN A 65 -4.02 12.08 -6.55
C GLN A 65 -2.86 11.52 -5.70
N ILE A 66 -2.78 10.20 -5.58
CA ILE A 66 -1.60 9.52 -5.04
C ILE A 66 -0.59 9.28 -6.17
N LEU A 67 0.67 9.62 -5.93
CA LEU A 67 1.82 9.25 -6.75
C LEU A 67 2.84 8.57 -5.84
N SER A 68 3.16 7.30 -6.08
CA SER A 68 4.29 6.68 -5.38
C SER A 68 5.55 6.79 -6.22
N ILE A 69 6.69 7.10 -5.61
CA ILE A 69 7.96 7.33 -6.31
C ILE A 69 9.04 6.42 -5.71
N SER A 70 9.78 5.71 -6.57
CA SER A 70 11.02 5.06 -6.16
C SER A 70 12.10 5.20 -7.23
N VAL A 71 13.33 4.86 -6.84
CA VAL A 71 14.49 4.83 -7.75
C VAL A 71 14.50 3.60 -8.66
N ASP A 72 13.46 2.76 -8.64
CA ASP A 72 13.34 1.59 -9.51
C ASP A 72 12.94 1.99 -10.93
N SER A 73 13.34 1.20 -11.92
CA SER A 73 12.94 1.43 -13.32
C SER A 73 11.44 1.21 -13.54
N ALA A 74 10.86 1.90 -14.53
CA ALA A 74 9.43 1.74 -14.86
C ALA A 74 9.06 0.28 -15.20
N ASP A 75 9.99 -0.50 -15.74
CA ASP A 75 9.79 -1.93 -16.02
C ASP A 75 9.75 -2.78 -14.75
N CYS A 76 10.63 -2.49 -13.78
CA CYS A 76 10.59 -3.11 -12.45
C CYS A 76 9.26 -2.80 -11.77
N LEU A 77 8.83 -1.53 -11.79
CA LEU A 77 7.58 -1.10 -11.19
C LEU A 77 6.36 -1.76 -11.83
N ARG A 78 6.38 -2.00 -13.14
CA ARG A 78 5.28 -2.68 -13.85
C ARG A 78 5.17 -4.13 -13.43
N ALA A 79 6.28 -4.86 -13.44
CA ALA A 79 6.33 -6.26 -13.01
C ALA A 79 5.93 -6.38 -11.53
N TRP A 80 6.31 -5.43 -10.68
CA TRP A 80 5.95 -5.42 -9.27
C TRP A 80 4.48 -5.06 -9.05
N ALA A 81 3.93 -4.08 -9.76
CA ALA A 81 2.51 -3.76 -9.72
C ALA A 81 1.63 -4.96 -10.07
N GLU A 82 1.99 -5.70 -11.13
CA GLU A 82 1.33 -6.95 -11.49
C GLU A 82 1.48 -8.01 -10.39
N SER A 83 2.68 -8.14 -9.82
CA SER A 83 2.92 -9.12 -8.77
C SER A 83 2.17 -8.83 -7.48
N LEU A 84 1.77 -7.58 -7.22
CA LEU A 84 0.96 -7.14 -6.08
C LEU A 84 -0.56 -7.25 -6.31
N GLY A 85 -1.01 -7.99 -7.33
CA GLY A 85 -2.43 -8.14 -7.64
C GLY A 85 -3.02 -7.03 -8.52
N GLY A 86 -2.18 -6.14 -9.05
CA GLY A 86 -2.55 -5.03 -9.93
C GLY A 86 -2.64 -3.70 -9.18
N ILE A 87 -1.77 -2.75 -9.55
CA ILE A 87 -1.79 -1.36 -9.05
C ILE A 87 -2.12 -0.42 -10.21
N HIS A 88 -3.19 0.37 -10.08
CA HIS A 88 -3.74 1.21 -11.14
C HIS A 88 -3.44 2.70 -10.96
N TYR A 89 -3.03 3.12 -9.77
CA TYR A 89 -2.53 4.48 -9.58
C TYR A 89 -1.07 4.62 -10.08
N PRO A 90 -0.60 5.83 -10.45
CA PRO A 90 0.74 6.01 -11.00
C PRO A 90 1.85 5.72 -9.97
N MET A 91 2.68 4.73 -10.29
CA MET A 91 3.97 4.45 -9.65
C MET A 91 5.07 4.98 -10.56
N LEU A 92 5.75 6.04 -10.11
CA LEU A 92 6.72 6.79 -10.89
C LEU A 92 8.14 6.28 -10.65
N SER A 93 8.89 6.16 -11.75
CA SER A 93 10.26 5.67 -11.78
C SER A 93 11.24 6.83 -11.84
N ASP A 94 11.94 7.08 -10.74
CA ASP A 94 13.04 8.05 -10.58
C ASP A 94 14.42 7.39 -10.83
N PHE A 95 14.47 6.46 -11.79
CA PHE A 95 15.63 5.61 -12.05
C PHE A 95 16.79 6.32 -12.77
N TRP A 96 16.51 7.25 -13.70
CA TRP A 96 17.57 7.93 -14.44
C TRP A 96 17.21 9.37 -14.88
N PRO A 97 18.07 10.37 -14.60
CA PRO A 97 19.27 10.30 -13.77
C PRO A 97 18.94 9.81 -12.35
N HIS A 98 19.80 8.94 -11.80
CA HIS A 98 19.48 8.15 -10.62
C HIS A 98 19.03 9.00 -9.44
N GLY A 99 17.77 8.81 -9.00
CA GLY A 99 17.21 9.48 -7.83
C GLY A 99 17.13 11.00 -7.95
N ALA A 100 17.09 11.56 -9.17
CA ALA A 100 17.16 13.01 -9.35
C ALA A 100 15.97 13.75 -8.69
N VAL A 101 14.77 13.17 -8.73
CA VAL A 101 13.61 13.74 -8.03
C VAL A 101 13.71 13.51 -6.53
N ALA A 102 14.16 12.34 -6.06
CA ALA A 102 14.43 12.10 -4.65
C ALA A 102 15.47 13.09 -4.09
N GLU A 103 16.54 13.40 -4.84
CA GLU A 103 17.54 14.39 -4.47
C GLU A 103 16.96 15.81 -4.46
N LEU A 104 16.15 16.15 -5.47
CA LEU A 104 15.43 17.43 -5.56
C LEU A 104 14.52 17.66 -4.35
N TYR A 105 13.87 16.60 -3.86
CA TYR A 105 13.03 16.62 -2.66
C TYR A 105 13.83 16.42 -1.35
N GLY A 106 15.14 16.20 -1.43
CA GLY A 106 16.02 16.05 -0.27
C GLY A 106 15.86 14.72 0.47
N VAL A 107 15.39 13.68 -0.22
CA VAL A 107 15.07 12.36 0.32
C VAL A 107 15.85 11.24 -0.36
N LEU A 108 16.92 11.53 -1.10
CA LEU A 108 17.84 10.51 -1.61
C LEU A 108 18.88 10.17 -0.54
N GLN A 109 18.99 8.89 -0.18
CA GLN A 109 19.99 8.38 0.74
C GLN A 109 21.33 8.14 0.05
N ALA A 110 22.40 8.11 0.84
CA ALA A 110 23.77 7.90 0.35
C ALA A 110 23.99 6.53 -0.32
N ASP A 111 23.14 5.54 -0.02
CA ASP A 111 23.19 4.21 -0.63
C ASP A 111 22.38 4.10 -1.94
N GLY A 112 21.80 5.21 -2.40
CA GLY A 112 21.06 5.32 -3.65
C GLY A 112 19.56 5.01 -3.52
N ARG A 113 19.03 4.70 -2.34
CA ARG A 113 17.59 4.52 -2.12
C ARG A 113 16.93 5.83 -1.73
N SER A 114 15.61 5.93 -1.86
CA SER A 114 14.88 7.06 -1.27
C SER A 114 14.51 6.80 0.19
N GLU A 115 14.38 7.86 0.98
CA GLU A 115 13.73 7.79 2.28
C GLU A 115 12.28 7.35 2.13
N ARG A 116 11.70 6.82 3.20
CA ARG A 116 10.24 6.69 3.28
C ARG A 116 9.65 8.05 3.65
N ALA A 117 9.29 8.83 2.63
CA ALA A 117 8.82 10.20 2.82
C ALA A 117 7.47 10.45 2.15
N LEU A 118 6.62 11.20 2.84
CA LEU A 118 5.33 11.66 2.36
C LEU A 118 5.33 13.17 2.24
N PHE A 119 4.89 13.67 1.09
CA PHE A 119 4.60 15.08 0.87
C PHE A 119 3.14 15.24 0.47
N ILE A 120 2.44 16.21 1.06
CA ILE A 120 1.12 16.63 0.57
C ILE A 120 1.26 18.01 -0.05
N ILE A 121 0.86 18.12 -1.31
CA ILE A 121 0.89 19.32 -2.12
C ILE A 121 -0.54 19.74 -2.37
N ASP A 122 -0.86 21.00 -2.09
CA ASP A 122 -2.21 21.52 -2.31
C ASP A 122 -2.53 21.76 -3.79
N LYS A 123 -3.79 22.10 -4.06
CA LYS A 123 -4.30 22.41 -5.42
C LYS A 123 -3.53 23.52 -6.15
N GLN A 124 -2.84 24.41 -5.43
CA GLN A 124 -2.03 25.48 -6.00
C GLN A 124 -0.57 25.07 -6.23
N GLY A 125 -0.16 23.90 -5.76
CA GLY A 125 1.20 23.40 -5.91
C GLY A 125 2.13 23.70 -4.75
N ILE A 126 1.59 24.04 -3.59
CA ILE A 126 2.38 24.39 -2.42
C ILE A 126 2.48 23.17 -1.50
N VAL A 127 3.68 22.91 -0.99
CA VAL A 127 3.91 21.84 -0.02
C VAL A 127 3.28 22.23 1.31
N ARG A 128 2.31 21.43 1.79
CA ARG A 128 1.58 21.67 3.03
C ARG A 128 1.87 20.66 4.13
N TYR A 129 2.47 19.53 3.78
CA TYR A 129 2.81 18.47 4.72
C TYR A 129 4.10 17.80 4.26
N ILE A 130 4.96 17.46 5.22
CA ILE A 130 6.19 16.70 5.03
C ILE A 130 6.28 15.74 6.22
N ASP A 131 6.48 14.47 5.94
CA ASP A 131 6.65 13.42 6.95
C ASP A 131 7.68 12.42 6.46
N ILE A 132 8.74 12.22 7.24
CA ILE A 132 9.86 11.34 6.90
C ILE A 132 9.93 10.29 8.00
N HIS A 133 9.73 9.04 7.60
CA HIS A 133 9.68 7.90 8.51
C HIS A 133 10.99 7.11 8.47
N ASP A 134 11.23 6.34 9.53
CA ASP A 134 12.16 5.23 9.45
C ASP A 134 11.73 4.29 8.31
N ILE A 135 12.71 3.72 7.59
CA ILE A 135 12.43 2.84 6.45
C ILE A 135 11.61 1.60 6.84
N HIS A 136 11.63 1.20 8.13
CA HIS A 136 10.89 0.06 8.67
C HIS A 136 9.48 0.41 9.12
N ASP A 137 9.15 1.70 9.28
CA ASP A 137 7.84 2.14 9.73
C ASP A 137 6.88 2.31 8.54
N GLN A 138 5.66 1.79 8.67
CA GLN A 138 4.63 1.96 7.66
C GLN A 138 3.73 3.17 8.01
N PRO A 139 3.67 4.21 7.16
CA PRO A 139 2.80 5.36 7.39
C PRO A 139 1.32 4.98 7.37
N SER A 140 0.52 5.66 8.21
CA SER A 140 -0.92 5.44 8.29
C SER A 140 -1.67 6.29 7.26
N ASN A 141 -2.44 5.64 6.39
CA ASN A 141 -3.30 6.34 5.45
C ASN A 141 -4.41 7.16 6.13
N VAL A 142 -4.82 6.77 7.35
CA VAL A 142 -5.78 7.55 8.15
C VAL A 142 -5.17 8.91 8.51
N VAL A 143 -3.94 8.91 9.01
CA VAL A 143 -3.21 10.16 9.33
C VAL A 143 -3.04 11.02 8.08
N LEU A 144 -2.69 10.39 6.95
CA LEU A 144 -2.54 11.09 5.68
C LEU A 144 -3.84 11.76 5.21
N ARG A 145 -5.00 11.08 5.31
CA ARG A 145 -6.30 11.67 4.97
C ARG A 145 -6.71 12.79 5.91
N GLU A 146 -6.44 12.65 7.20
CA GLU A 146 -6.68 13.74 8.16
C GLU A 146 -5.81 14.97 7.86
N ALA A 147 -4.55 14.76 7.49
CA ALA A 147 -3.67 15.86 7.06
C ALA A 147 -4.22 16.55 5.79
N ILE A 148 -4.73 15.80 4.81
CA ILE A 148 -5.40 16.38 3.61
C ILE A 148 -6.59 17.25 4.02
N ARG A 149 -7.45 16.77 4.94
CA ARG A 149 -8.61 17.51 5.45
C ARG A 149 -8.23 18.79 6.20
N GLN A 150 -7.09 18.79 6.88
CA GLN A 150 -6.59 19.99 7.56
C GLN A 150 -6.14 21.05 6.55
N ILE A 151 -5.50 20.67 5.46
CA ILE A 151 -4.91 21.62 4.50
C ILE A 151 -5.89 22.13 3.44
N ASP A 152 -6.92 21.36 3.10
CA ASP A 152 -7.88 21.72 2.06
C ASP A 152 -9.30 21.94 2.65
N PRO A 153 -9.75 23.21 2.75
CA PRO A 153 -11.07 23.55 3.27
C PRO A 153 -12.24 22.97 2.47
N GLU A 154 -12.08 22.68 1.17
CA GLU A 154 -13.15 22.19 0.30
C GLU A 154 -13.48 20.71 0.56
N VAL A 155 -12.50 19.96 1.07
CA VAL A 155 -12.64 18.52 1.37
C VAL A 155 -12.78 18.26 2.86
N ARG A 156 -12.38 19.22 3.72
CA ARG A 156 -12.35 19.11 5.19
C ARG A 156 -13.58 18.43 5.79
N ASN A 157 -14.77 18.91 5.41
CA ASN A 157 -16.05 18.47 5.99
C ASN A 157 -16.76 17.38 5.17
N ARG A 158 -16.14 16.86 4.10
CA ARG A 158 -16.74 15.76 3.33
C ARG A 158 -16.83 14.51 4.21
N PRO A 159 -17.92 13.73 4.18
CA PRO A 159 -18.01 12.51 4.97
C PRO A 159 -16.90 11.54 4.56
N GLU A 160 -16.29 10.86 5.54
CA GLU A 160 -15.36 9.76 5.27
C GLU A 160 -16.14 8.62 4.61
N LEU A 161 -15.62 8.09 3.49
CA LEU A 161 -16.18 6.88 2.90
C LEU A 161 -15.99 5.74 3.89
N GLN A 162 -17.11 5.19 4.36
CA GLN A 162 -17.10 4.06 5.26
C GLN A 162 -16.62 2.82 4.52
N ASP A 163 -15.81 2.01 5.20
CA ASP A 163 -15.53 0.67 4.70
C ASP A 163 -16.86 -0.08 4.51
N PRO A 164 -16.99 -0.88 3.44
CA PRO A 164 -18.18 -1.69 3.26
C PRO A 164 -18.40 -2.52 4.53
N LYS A 165 -19.65 -2.58 4.99
CA LYS A 165 -20.02 -3.35 6.18
C LYS A 165 -19.41 -4.74 6.08
N PRO A 166 -18.73 -5.24 7.14
CA PRO A 166 -18.15 -6.56 7.13
C PRO A 166 -19.17 -7.59 6.66
N ALA A 167 -18.83 -8.34 5.61
CA ALA A 167 -19.65 -9.46 5.20
C ALA A 167 -19.62 -10.52 6.30
N ALA A 168 -20.65 -11.36 6.37
CA ALA A 168 -20.56 -12.57 7.18
C ALA A 168 -19.43 -13.44 6.60
N LEU A 169 -18.31 -13.52 7.32
CA LEU A 169 -17.16 -14.30 6.88
C LEU A 169 -17.48 -15.80 7.01
N PRO A 170 -17.01 -16.63 6.06
CA PRO A 170 -17.20 -18.06 6.13
C PRO A 170 -16.51 -18.61 7.39
N HIS A 171 -17.13 -19.64 7.96
CA HIS A 171 -16.66 -20.35 9.15
C HIS A 171 -17.02 -21.83 9.00
N GLY A 172 -16.32 -22.67 9.76
CA GLY A 172 -16.46 -24.13 9.71
C GLY A 172 -15.49 -24.77 8.72
N GLY A 173 -14.83 -25.85 9.17
CA GLY A 173 -13.71 -26.46 8.46
C GLY A 173 -12.50 -25.52 8.42
N ILE A 174 -11.73 -25.59 7.32
CA ILE A 174 -10.55 -24.75 7.11
C ILE A 174 -10.95 -23.55 6.26
N VAL A 175 -10.86 -22.35 6.82
CA VAL A 175 -11.01 -21.09 6.09
C VAL A 175 -9.65 -20.42 6.04
N MET A 176 -9.10 -20.25 4.84
CA MET A 176 -7.82 -19.57 4.62
C MET A 176 -8.06 -18.15 4.12
N TYR A 177 -7.66 -17.18 4.93
CA TYR A 177 -7.62 -15.76 4.58
C TYR A 177 -6.29 -15.45 3.90
N CYS A 178 -6.37 -14.91 2.69
CA CYS A 178 -5.24 -14.79 1.79
C CYS A 178 -5.35 -13.54 0.89
N ASN A 179 -4.30 -13.19 0.16
CA ASN A 179 -4.36 -12.30 -1.01
C ASN A 179 -3.74 -12.99 -2.24
N SER A 180 -4.03 -12.47 -3.44
CA SER A 180 -3.64 -13.12 -4.71
C SER A 180 -2.12 -13.19 -4.93
N TRP A 181 -1.34 -12.34 -4.26
CA TRP A 181 0.11 -12.23 -4.45
C TRP A 181 0.97 -12.94 -3.41
N CYS A 182 0.42 -13.33 -2.26
CA CYS A 182 1.19 -13.90 -1.16
C CYS A 182 1.86 -15.24 -1.55
N PRO A 183 3.21 -15.33 -1.50
CA PRO A 183 3.93 -16.58 -1.76
C PRO A 183 3.57 -17.69 -0.77
N ASP A 184 3.35 -17.31 0.49
CA ASP A 184 3.08 -18.24 1.58
C ASP A 184 1.68 -18.84 1.45
N CYS A 185 0.72 -18.05 0.97
CA CYS A 185 -0.56 -18.57 0.54
C CYS A 185 -0.44 -19.59 -0.59
N LYS A 186 0.43 -19.34 -1.58
CA LYS A 186 0.66 -20.32 -2.67
C LYS A 186 1.20 -21.63 -2.11
N ARG A 187 2.12 -21.58 -1.13
CA ARG A 187 2.61 -22.77 -0.42
C ARG A 187 1.49 -23.46 0.37
N ALA A 188 0.67 -22.69 1.09
CA ALA A 188 -0.45 -23.21 1.86
C ALA A 188 -1.49 -23.92 1.00
N ARG A 189 -1.92 -23.33 -0.12
CA ARG A 189 -2.86 -23.98 -1.07
C ARG A 189 -2.32 -25.33 -1.55
N LYS A 190 -1.04 -25.36 -1.94
CA LYS A 190 -0.40 -26.58 -2.39
C LYS A 190 -0.39 -27.63 -1.29
N TRP A 191 0.00 -27.26 -0.08
CA TRP A 191 0.05 -28.19 1.05
C TRP A 191 -1.33 -28.73 1.44
N LEU A 192 -2.36 -27.87 1.52
CA LEU A 192 -3.74 -28.29 1.79
C LEU A 192 -4.24 -29.27 0.72
N SER A 193 -3.98 -28.96 -0.56
CA SER A 193 -4.32 -29.85 -1.68
C SER A 193 -3.58 -31.18 -1.64
N ASP A 194 -2.27 -31.18 -1.37
CA ASP A 194 -1.46 -32.40 -1.30
C ASP A 194 -1.93 -33.32 -0.16
N ASN A 195 -2.47 -32.75 0.94
CA ASN A 195 -3.05 -33.49 2.07
C ASN A 195 -4.56 -33.74 1.93
N HIS A 196 -5.15 -33.43 0.77
CA HIS A 196 -6.56 -33.70 0.46
C HIS A 196 -7.53 -33.01 1.44
N LEU A 197 -7.13 -31.86 1.98
CA LEU A 197 -7.91 -31.07 2.90
C LEU A 197 -8.78 -30.08 2.12
N ALA A 198 -10.10 -30.15 2.33
CA ALA A 198 -11.01 -29.16 1.77
C ALA A 198 -10.88 -27.84 2.56
N PHE A 199 -10.84 -26.72 1.83
CA PHE A 199 -10.74 -25.40 2.44
C PHE A 199 -11.50 -24.35 1.63
N THR A 200 -11.93 -23.30 2.31
CA THR A 200 -12.53 -22.10 1.71
C THR A 200 -11.48 -20.99 1.70
N GLU A 201 -11.26 -20.35 0.55
CA GLU A 201 -10.41 -19.16 0.46
C GLU A 201 -11.23 -17.89 0.62
N VAL A 202 -10.73 -16.97 1.44
CA VAL A 202 -11.23 -15.60 1.54
C VAL A 202 -10.11 -14.66 1.10
N ASP A 203 -10.34 -13.93 0.00
CA ASP A 203 -9.43 -12.89 -0.41
C ASP A 203 -9.65 -11.64 0.45
N ILE A 204 -8.65 -11.30 1.28
CA ILE A 204 -8.72 -10.18 2.22
C ILE A 204 -8.74 -8.82 1.52
N THR A 205 -8.40 -8.77 0.23
CA THR A 205 -8.32 -7.54 -0.57
C THR A 205 -9.67 -7.20 -1.18
N THR A 206 -10.50 -8.20 -1.46
CA THR A 206 -11.79 -8.03 -2.14
C THR A 206 -12.98 -8.35 -1.25
N THR A 207 -12.80 -9.09 -0.16
CA THR A 207 -13.90 -9.46 0.75
C THR A 207 -14.08 -8.40 1.85
N PRO A 208 -15.23 -7.71 1.92
CA PRO A 208 -15.50 -6.71 2.96
C PRO A 208 -15.36 -7.29 4.37
N GLY A 209 -14.56 -6.64 5.22
CA GLY A 209 -14.35 -7.04 6.62
C GLY A 209 -13.23 -8.06 6.83
N ALA A 210 -12.76 -8.74 5.77
CA ALA A 210 -11.78 -9.82 5.90
C ALA A 210 -10.39 -9.30 6.32
N ALA A 211 -9.91 -8.20 5.73
CA ALA A 211 -8.64 -7.58 6.15
C ALA A 211 -8.69 -7.12 7.62
N GLN A 212 -9.76 -6.44 8.04
CA GLN A 212 -9.91 -6.00 9.43
C GLN A 212 -10.00 -7.20 10.40
N GLN A 213 -10.58 -8.32 9.97
CA GLN A 213 -10.62 -9.53 10.78
C GLN A 213 -9.23 -10.16 10.93
N VAL A 214 -8.44 -10.22 9.86
CA VAL A 214 -7.05 -10.69 9.92
C VAL A 214 -6.20 -9.78 10.81
N GLU A 215 -6.34 -8.46 10.71
CA GLU A 215 -5.65 -7.52 11.60
C GLU A 215 -5.94 -7.79 13.08
N LYS A 216 -7.20 -8.09 13.44
CA LYS A 216 -7.56 -8.45 14.82
C LYS A 216 -6.86 -9.73 15.29
N TRP A 217 -6.69 -10.70 14.41
CA TRP A 217 -6.03 -11.97 14.72
C TRP A 217 -4.50 -11.88 14.72
N ALA A 218 -3.93 -11.02 13.89
CA ALA A 218 -2.50 -10.91 13.66
C ALA A 218 -1.90 -9.63 14.29
N ASN A 219 -2.42 -9.22 15.45
CA ASN A 219 -1.89 -8.10 16.25
C ASN A 219 -1.76 -6.78 15.48
N GLY A 220 -2.76 -6.44 14.66
CA GLY A 220 -2.81 -5.24 13.84
C GLY A 220 -2.17 -5.39 12.46
N ASN A 221 -1.48 -6.50 12.18
CA ASN A 221 -0.89 -6.76 10.87
C ASN A 221 -1.85 -7.47 9.93
N ARG A 222 -1.74 -7.23 8.62
CA ARG A 222 -2.46 -8.01 7.58
C ARG A 222 -1.69 -9.25 7.17
N THR A 223 -1.24 -10.05 8.15
CA THR A 223 -0.42 -11.24 7.88
C THR A 223 -1.25 -12.30 7.14
N THR A 224 -0.79 -12.70 5.95
CA THR A 224 -1.40 -13.76 5.15
C THR A 224 -0.36 -14.82 4.79
N PRO A 225 -0.71 -16.11 4.74
CA PRO A 225 -2.05 -16.65 5.03
C PRO A 225 -2.37 -16.59 6.53
N THR A 226 -3.65 -16.43 6.85
CA THR A 226 -4.18 -16.65 8.21
C THR A 226 -5.34 -17.64 8.10
N PHE A 227 -5.43 -18.58 9.01
CA PHE A 227 -6.40 -19.67 8.98
C PHE A 227 -7.36 -19.56 10.16
N ASP A 228 -8.65 -19.74 9.89
CA ASP A 228 -9.66 -20.08 10.88
C ASP A 228 -10.05 -21.55 10.67
N ILE A 229 -9.67 -22.40 11.64
CA ILE A 229 -9.93 -23.84 11.61
C ILE A 229 -10.90 -24.15 12.74
N ASP A 230 -12.19 -24.18 12.42
CA ASP A 230 -13.28 -24.37 13.39
C ASP A 230 -13.16 -23.47 14.65
N GLY A 231 -12.77 -22.20 14.46
CA GLY A 231 -12.58 -21.21 15.53
C GLY A 231 -11.16 -21.17 16.10
N THR A 232 -10.28 -22.09 15.71
CA THR A 232 -8.85 -22.04 16.09
C THR A 232 -8.07 -21.25 15.04
N ILE A 233 -7.49 -20.13 15.48
CA ILE A 233 -6.76 -19.24 14.58
C ILE A 233 -5.29 -19.65 14.49
N VAL A 234 -4.78 -19.75 13.27
CA VAL A 234 -3.35 -19.93 12.96
C VAL A 234 -2.92 -18.79 12.05
N VAL A 235 -2.00 -17.96 12.52
CA VAL A 235 -1.46 -16.83 11.74
C VAL A 235 -0.18 -17.27 11.05
N ASP A 236 0.01 -16.81 9.81
CA ASP A 236 1.13 -17.18 8.95
C ASP A 236 1.13 -18.66 8.52
N TYR A 237 2.00 -19.03 7.59
CA TYR A 237 2.21 -20.41 7.18
C TYR A 237 3.07 -21.19 8.19
N ASP A 238 2.54 -21.36 9.41
CA ASP A 238 3.13 -22.18 10.48
C ASP A 238 2.75 -23.66 10.29
N LEU A 239 3.57 -24.39 9.53
CA LEU A 239 3.30 -25.78 9.20
C LEU A 239 3.24 -26.72 10.42
N PRO A 240 4.14 -26.64 11.42
CA PRO A 240 3.99 -27.38 12.67
C PRO A 240 2.65 -27.13 13.37
N ARG A 241 2.24 -25.87 13.50
CA ARG A 241 0.97 -25.53 14.15
C ARG A 241 -0.24 -26.00 13.35
N LEU A 242 -0.20 -25.86 12.02
CA LEU A 242 -1.26 -26.37 11.14
C LEU A 242 -1.47 -27.88 11.31
N LYS A 243 -0.38 -28.66 11.34
CA LYS A 243 -0.43 -30.10 11.59
C LYS A 243 -1.01 -30.45 12.95
N GLU A 244 -0.60 -29.71 13.99
CA GLU A 244 -1.12 -29.90 15.34
C GLU A 244 -2.64 -29.67 15.41
N VAL A 245 -3.12 -28.55 14.85
CA VAL A 245 -4.54 -28.18 14.88
C VAL A 245 -5.39 -29.15 14.04
N LEU A 246 -4.87 -29.57 12.89
CA LEU A 246 -5.54 -30.50 11.98
C LEU A 246 -5.39 -31.99 12.38
N LYS A 247 -4.51 -32.28 13.35
CA LYS A 247 -4.19 -33.63 13.85
C LYS A 247 -3.68 -34.58 12.76
N ILE A 248 -2.74 -34.11 11.94
CA ILE A 248 -2.08 -34.87 10.85
C ILE A 248 -0.55 -34.83 10.91
#